data_AF-A0A2H1K525-F1
#
_entry.id   AF-A0A2H1K525-F1
#
_cell.length_a   1.000
_cell.length_b   1.000
_cell.length_c   1.000
_cell.angle_alpha   90.00
_cell.angle_beta   90.00
_cell.angle_gamma   90.00
#
_symmetry.space_group_name_H-M   'P 1'
#
loop_
_entity.id
_entity.type
_entity.pdbx_description
1 polymer ?
#
loop_
_entity_poly.entity_id
_entity_poly.type
_entity_poly.pdbx_seq_one_letter_code
_entity_poly.pdbx_strand_id
1 'polypeptide(L)'
;MTGRRQRGGITPLVMLIFYTLFIAFVTLSPQQLDTSPEGPIGRLLEFFSSHRVTEWLTYDRVEKLANVAMFVPFGFLLALQLGRRRWWIGWVVGAAFTGLIEGTQATLLSQTRFATVSDLITNTIGAGIGAVLALIVMLLLPPPQEEEPIDRVVR
;
A
#
# COMPACT_ATOMS: atom_id res chain seq x y z
N MET A 1 -17.94 -30.11 17.36
CA MET A 1 -17.89 -29.89 15.90
C MET A 1 -17.67 -28.41 15.64
N THR A 2 -16.49 -28.08 15.09
CA THR A 2 -16.12 -26.83 14.40
C THR A 2 -16.68 -25.51 14.94
N GLY A 3 -16.17 -25.11 16.11
CA GLY A 3 -16.20 -23.71 16.53
C GLY A 3 -15.37 -22.87 15.57
N ARG A 4 -16.03 -22.19 14.63
CA ARG A 4 -15.44 -21.26 13.67
C ARG A 4 -15.05 -19.98 14.41
N ARG A 5 -14.01 -20.09 15.25
CA ARG A 5 -13.16 -18.97 15.66
C ARG A 5 -12.57 -18.35 14.40
N GLN A 6 -12.38 -17.03 14.39
CA GLN A 6 -11.76 -16.22 13.33
C GLN A 6 -12.73 -15.70 12.24
N ARG A 7 -13.46 -14.63 12.53
CA ARG A 7 -14.02 -13.75 11.48
C ARG A 7 -13.30 -12.39 11.33
N GLY A 8 -12.37 -12.05 12.23
CA GLY A 8 -11.65 -10.77 12.17
C GLY A 8 -10.36 -10.74 11.34
N GLY A 9 -9.76 -11.90 11.00
CA GLY A 9 -8.41 -11.96 10.43
C GLY A 9 -8.31 -12.45 8.98
N ILE A 10 -9.41 -12.92 8.37
CA ILE A 10 -9.36 -13.54 7.02
C ILE A 10 -9.57 -12.48 5.93
N THR A 11 -10.55 -11.60 6.09
CA THR A 11 -10.87 -10.55 5.10
C THR A 11 -9.72 -9.57 4.88
N PRO A 12 -9.14 -8.93 5.92
CA PRO A 12 -7.97 -8.04 5.76
C PRO A 12 -6.75 -8.78 5.20
N LEU A 13 -6.54 -10.05 5.55
CA LEU A 13 -5.45 -10.86 5.01
C LEU A 13 -5.62 -11.14 3.51
N VAL A 14 -6.82 -11.53 3.07
CA VAL A 14 -7.11 -11.79 1.66
C VAL A 14 -6.91 -10.50 0.85
N MET A 15 -7.43 -9.37 1.34
CA MET A 15 -7.20 -8.06 0.74
C MET A 15 -5.71 -7.72 0.66
N LEU A 16 -4.96 -7.93 1.75
CA LEU A 16 -3.53 -7.69 1.78
C LEU A 16 -2.78 -8.55 0.76
N ILE A 17 -3.11 -9.84 0.65
CA ILE A 17 -2.46 -10.74 -0.32
C ILE A 17 -2.73 -10.25 -1.75
N PHE A 18 -3.99 -10.02 -2.12
CA PHE A 18 -4.33 -9.53 -3.46
C PHE A 18 -3.68 -8.18 -3.75
N TYR A 19 -3.66 -7.28 -2.77
CA TYR A 19 -3.06 -5.97 -2.92
C TYR A 19 -1.53 -6.04 -3.04
N THR A 20 -0.88 -6.94 -2.30
CA THR A 20 0.57 -7.18 -2.40
C THR A 20 0.94 -7.72 -3.79
N LEU A 21 0.15 -8.67 -4.30
CA LEU A 21 0.33 -9.21 -5.65
C LEU A 21 0.10 -8.13 -6.72
N PHE A 22 -0.89 -7.26 -6.52
CA PHE A 22 -1.13 -6.11 -7.39
C PHE A 22 0.07 -5.16 -7.40
N ILE A 23 0.61 -4.79 -6.23
CA ILE A 23 1.81 -3.94 -6.15
C ILE A 23 2.98 -4.60 -6.87
N ALA A 24 3.27 -5.87 -6.57
CA ALA A 24 4.36 -6.61 -7.21
C ALA A 24 4.19 -6.66 -8.73
N PHE A 25 2.96 -6.89 -9.22
CA PHE A 25 2.67 -6.87 -10.65
C PHE A 25 2.94 -5.49 -11.26
N VAL A 26 2.48 -4.40 -10.64
CA VAL A 26 2.67 -3.04 -11.15
C VAL A 26 4.15 -2.62 -11.12
N THR A 27 4.86 -2.89 -10.02
CA THR A 27 6.26 -2.46 -9.86
C THR A 27 7.26 -3.31 -10.65
N LEU A 28 6.95 -4.60 -10.86
CA LEU A 28 7.78 -5.52 -11.64
C LEU A 28 7.35 -5.62 -13.10
N SER A 29 6.24 -5.00 -13.51
CA SER A 29 5.83 -4.95 -14.91
C SER A 29 6.92 -4.27 -15.76
N PRO A 30 7.35 -4.87 -16.88
CA PRO A 30 8.39 -4.30 -17.75
C PRO A 30 7.95 -3.04 -18.47
N GLN A 31 6.64 -2.87 -18.70
CA GLN A 31 6.09 -1.68 -19.33
C GLN A 31 5.85 -0.60 -18.27
N GLN A 32 6.55 0.53 -18.42
CA GLN A 32 6.05 1.77 -17.84
C GLN A 32 4.61 1.99 -18.34
N LEU A 33 3.75 2.57 -17.51
CA LEU A 33 2.43 3.06 -17.95
C LEU A 33 2.65 4.01 -19.14
N ASP A 34 2.52 3.52 -20.38
CA ASP A 34 2.90 4.18 -21.64
C ASP A 34 3.06 5.71 -21.50
N THR A 35 4.30 6.10 -21.21
CA THR A 35 4.70 7.45 -20.74
C THR A 35 5.06 8.37 -21.90
N SER A 36 4.87 7.87 -23.12
CA SER A 36 4.92 8.63 -24.36
C SER A 36 3.98 9.85 -24.26
N PRO A 37 4.28 11.01 -24.86
CA PRO A 37 3.36 12.17 -24.93
C PRO A 37 1.96 11.78 -25.48
N GLU A 38 1.94 10.74 -26.31
CA GLU A 38 0.76 10.11 -26.91
C GLU A 38 -0.15 9.40 -25.88
N GLY A 39 0.40 9.01 -24.73
CA GLY A 39 -0.23 8.21 -23.68
C GLY A 39 -1.17 9.00 -22.77
N PRO A 40 -2.10 8.32 -22.08
CA PRO A 40 -3.13 8.98 -21.26
C PRO A 40 -2.55 9.82 -20.12
N ILE A 41 -1.40 9.43 -19.56
CA ILE A 41 -0.68 10.19 -18.53
C ILE A 41 0.02 11.42 -19.12
N GLY A 42 0.62 11.27 -20.32
CA GLY A 42 1.25 12.37 -21.05
C GLY A 42 0.27 13.50 -21.35
N ARG A 43 -0.91 13.17 -21.88
CA ARG A 43 -1.97 14.17 -22.17
C ARG A 43 -2.51 14.86 -20.93
N LEU A 44 -2.65 14.13 -19.82
CA LEU A 44 -3.08 14.73 -18.55
C LEU A 44 -2.03 15.71 -18.04
N LEU A 45 -0.75 15.33 -18.08
CA LEU A 45 0.36 16.18 -17.66
C LEU A 45 0.52 17.41 -18.55
N GLU A 46 0.29 17.28 -19.86
CA GLU A 46 0.31 18.41 -20.80
C GLU A 46 -0.84 19.39 -20.55
N PHE A 47 -2.02 18.86 -20.20
CA PHE A 47 -3.15 19.67 -19.75
C PHE A 47 -2.84 20.40 -18.43
N PHE A 48 -2.19 19.75 -17.46
CA PHE A 48 -1.83 20.37 -16.19
C PHE A 48 -0.63 21.32 -16.29
N SER A 49 0.34 21.06 -17.16
CA SER A 49 1.50 21.94 -17.38
C SER A 49 1.11 23.23 -18.08
N SER A 50 -0.01 23.25 -18.82
CA SER A 50 -0.59 24.46 -19.38
C SER A 50 -1.10 25.46 -18.32
N HIS A 51 -1.25 25.01 -17.07
CA HIS A 51 -1.67 25.85 -15.94
C HIS A 51 -0.50 26.15 -15.00
N ARG A 52 -0.20 27.45 -14.83
CA ARG A 52 0.87 27.99 -13.94
C ARG A 52 0.83 27.48 -12.50
N VAL A 53 -0.33 27.03 -12.02
CA VAL A 53 -0.52 26.51 -10.64
C VAL A 53 -0.13 25.02 -10.52
N THR A 54 -0.06 24.30 -11.63
CA THR A 54 0.25 22.85 -11.69
C THR A 54 1.52 22.53 -12.48
N GLU A 55 2.26 23.54 -12.94
CA GLU A 55 3.58 23.41 -13.58
C GLU A 55 4.59 22.65 -12.69
N TRP A 56 4.41 22.71 -11.37
CA TRP A 56 5.22 21.97 -10.41
C TRP A 56 4.92 20.47 -10.39
N LEU A 57 3.84 20.00 -11.01
CA LEU A 57 3.45 18.60 -11.09
C LEU A 57 4.16 17.92 -12.26
N THR A 58 5.49 17.83 -12.15
CA THR A 58 6.31 17.13 -13.16
C THR A 58 6.04 15.64 -13.14
N TYR A 59 6.29 14.97 -14.26
CA TYR A 59 6.18 13.51 -14.41
C TYR A 59 6.84 12.75 -13.23
N ASP A 60 8.07 13.14 -12.91
CA ASP A 60 8.89 12.55 -11.83
C ASP A 60 8.22 12.67 -10.43
N ARG A 61 7.43 13.73 -10.20
CA ARG A 61 6.69 13.91 -8.95
C ARG A 61 5.40 13.11 -8.91
N VAL A 62 4.70 13.01 -10.04
CA VAL A 62 3.49 12.17 -10.15
C VAL A 62 3.84 10.71 -9.90
N GLU A 63 4.94 10.23 -10.47
CA GLU A 63 5.44 8.88 -10.23
C GLU A 63 5.74 8.63 -8.74
N LYS A 64 6.48 9.55 -8.10
CA LYS A 64 6.78 9.47 -6.66
C LYS A 64 5.53 9.51 -5.79
N LEU A 65 4.56 10.37 -6.12
CA LEU A 65 3.29 10.46 -5.39
C LEU A 65 2.44 9.20 -5.58
N ALA A 66 2.42 8.62 -6.78
CA ALA A 66 1.74 7.37 -7.06
C ALA A 66 2.36 6.21 -6.27
N ASN A 67 3.69 6.15 -6.18
CA ASN A 67 4.44 5.19 -5.37
C ASN A 67 4.08 5.30 -3.88
N VAL A 68 4.11 6.51 -3.30
CA VAL A 68 3.63 6.75 -1.93
C VAL A 68 2.19 6.28 -1.76
N ALA A 69 1.29 6.73 -2.64
CA ALA A 69 -0.14 6.44 -2.55
C ALA A 69 -0.44 4.95 -2.64
N MET A 70 0.32 4.20 -3.45
CA MET A 70 0.18 2.75 -3.60
C MET A 70 0.59 2.01 -2.33
N PHE A 71 1.63 2.45 -1.62
CA PHE A 71 2.09 1.81 -0.40
C PHE A 71 1.29 2.18 0.86
N VAL A 72 0.50 3.26 0.84
CA VAL A 72 -0.37 3.64 1.96
C VAL A 72 -1.38 2.53 2.31
N PRO A 73 -2.21 1.99 1.38
CA PRO A 73 -3.11 0.90 1.71
C PRO A 73 -2.40 -0.37 2.15
N PHE A 74 -1.20 -0.65 1.63
CA PHE A 74 -0.39 -1.80 2.05
C PHE A 74 0.00 -1.70 3.52
N GLY A 75 0.62 -0.59 3.93
CA GLY A 75 1.00 -0.35 5.32
C GLY A 75 -0.21 -0.33 6.26
N PHE A 76 -1.32 0.23 5.79
CA PHE A 76 -2.59 0.29 6.53
C PHE A 76 -3.18 -1.11 6.81
N LEU A 77 -3.37 -1.93 5.77
CA LEU A 77 -3.93 -3.28 5.90
C LEU A 77 -3.05 -4.18 6.76
N LEU A 78 -1.73 -4.08 6.60
CA LEU A 78 -0.78 -4.87 7.39
C LEU A 78 -0.79 -4.46 8.87
N ALA A 79 -0.83 -3.16 9.18
CA ALA A 79 -0.95 -2.68 10.54
C ALA A 79 -2.30 -3.08 11.18
N LEU A 80 -3.41 -3.02 10.44
CA LEU A 80 -4.71 -3.52 10.91
C LEU A 80 -4.65 -5.03 11.23
N GLN A 81 -4.04 -5.83 10.37
CA GLN A 81 -3.90 -7.27 10.57
C GLN A 81 -3.10 -7.61 11.84
N LEU A 82 -2.07 -6.82 12.14
CA LEU A 82 -1.18 -7.04 13.28
C LEU A 82 -1.67 -6.40 14.58
N GLY A 83 -2.63 -5.48 14.47
CA GLY A 83 -3.27 -4.80 15.59
C GLY A 83 -2.42 -3.70 16.22
N ARG A 84 -3.04 -3.01 17.19
CA ARG A 84 -2.53 -1.76 17.80
C ARG A 84 -1.13 -1.84 18.40
N ARG A 85 -0.70 -2.99 18.93
CA ARG A 85 0.62 -3.12 19.58
C ARG A 85 1.76 -3.30 18.57
N ARG A 86 1.44 -3.72 17.34
CA ARG A 86 2.40 -4.14 16.31
C ARG A 86 2.25 -3.35 15.01
N TRP A 87 1.56 -2.21 15.04
CA TRP A 87 1.33 -1.34 13.88
C TRP A 87 2.63 -0.97 13.14
N TRP A 88 3.72 -0.74 13.88
CA TRP A 88 5.04 -0.36 13.34
C TRP A 88 5.65 -1.44 12.43
N ILE A 89 5.25 -2.71 12.60
CA ILE A 89 5.70 -3.80 11.71
C ILE A 89 5.21 -3.55 10.29
N GLY A 90 4.06 -2.89 10.10
CA GLY A 90 3.57 -2.47 8.79
C GLY A 90 4.58 -1.62 8.02
N TRP A 91 5.25 -0.71 8.73
CA TRP A 91 6.29 0.14 8.16
C TRP A 91 7.57 -0.63 7.84
N VAL A 92 8.04 -1.46 8.76
CA VAL A 92 9.27 -2.28 8.58
C VAL A 92 9.12 -3.27 7.43
N VAL A 93 7.98 -3.96 7.35
CA VAL A 93 7.70 -4.90 6.25
C VAL A 93 7.54 -4.15 4.93
N GLY A 94 6.95 -2.94 4.93
CA GLY A 94 6.92 -2.09 3.74
C GLY A 94 8.30 -1.72 3.22
N ALA A 95 9.22 -1.34 4.11
CA ALA A 95 10.61 -1.07 3.76
C ALA A 95 11.32 -2.32 3.21
N ALA A 96 11.13 -3.47 3.87
CA ALA A 96 11.72 -4.74 3.43
C ALA A 96 11.16 -5.20 2.06
N PHE A 97 9.85 -5.10 1.86
CA PHE A 97 9.20 -5.43 0.60
C PHE A 97 9.68 -4.53 -0.54
N THR A 98 9.86 -3.23 -0.26
CA THR A 98 10.42 -2.31 -1.24
C THR A 98 11.87 -2.64 -1.57
N GLY A 99 12.71 -2.95 -0.57
CA GLY A 99 14.09 -3.38 -0.80
C GLY A 99 14.18 -4.67 -1.63
N LEU A 100 13.22 -5.59 -1.48
CA LEU A 100 13.11 -6.78 -2.32
C LEU A 100 12.73 -6.43 -3.77
N ILE A 101 11.81 -5.48 -3.98
CA ILE A 101 11.44 -5.00 -5.32
C ILE A 101 12.65 -4.36 -5.99
N GLU A 102 13.34 -3.43 -5.32
CA GLU A 102 14.53 -2.78 -5.87
C GLU A 102 15.65 -3.76 -6.14
N GLY A 103 15.92 -4.70 -5.22
CA GLY A 103 16.91 -5.75 -5.40
C GLY A 103 16.58 -6.64 -6.61
N THR A 104 15.30 -6.98 -6.80
CA THR A 104 14.81 -7.72 -7.96
C THR A 104 15.00 -6.92 -9.25
N GLN A 105 14.67 -5.63 -9.24
CA GLN A 105 14.86 -4.76 -10.40
C GLN A 105 16.35 -4.58 -10.75
N ALA A 106 17.20 -4.39 -9.75
CA ALA A 106 18.64 -4.20 -9.90
C ALA A 106 19.38 -5.46 -10.37
N THR A 107 18.84 -6.66 -10.11
CA THR A 107 19.50 -7.93 -10.44
C THR A 107 18.89 -8.58 -11.66
N LEU A 108 17.56 -8.75 -11.68
CA LEU A 108 16.83 -9.53 -12.68
C LEU A 108 16.30 -8.67 -13.84
N LEU A 109 16.13 -7.37 -13.63
CA LEU A 109 15.58 -6.45 -14.64
C LEU A 109 16.55 -5.34 -15.03
N SER A 110 17.83 -5.42 -14.64
CA SER A 110 18.84 -4.36 -14.83
C SER A 110 19.05 -3.90 -16.28
N GLN A 111 18.69 -4.74 -17.25
CA GLN A 111 18.73 -4.40 -18.68
C GLN A 111 17.61 -3.45 -19.13
N THR A 112 16.53 -3.32 -18.33
CA THR A 112 15.34 -2.51 -18.65
C THR A 112 14.84 -1.64 -17.48
N ARG A 113 15.37 -1.82 -16.26
CA ARG A 113 14.98 -1.12 -15.03
C ARG A 113 16.20 -0.61 -14.28
N PHE A 114 16.11 0.64 -13.82
CA PHE A 114 17.04 1.22 -12.87
C PHE A 114 16.41 1.24 -11.49
N ALA A 115 16.98 0.48 -10.55
CA ALA A 115 16.61 0.62 -9.14
C ALA A 115 17.02 2.02 -8.67
N THR A 116 16.05 2.78 -8.17
CA THR A 116 16.28 4.17 -7.78
C THR A 116 16.00 4.31 -6.29
N VAL A 117 16.99 4.75 -5.51
CA VAL A 117 16.85 4.98 -4.06
C VAL A 117 15.64 5.85 -3.70
N SER A 118 15.20 6.71 -4.63
CA SER A 118 13.97 7.50 -4.49
C SER A 118 12.70 6.64 -4.35
N ASP A 119 12.63 5.48 -5.00
CA ASP A 119 11.50 4.55 -4.91
C ASP A 119 11.50 3.85 -3.55
N LEU A 120 12.68 3.47 -3.04
CA LEU A 120 12.84 2.96 -1.68
C LEU A 120 12.22 3.91 -0.66
N ILE A 121 12.61 5.18 -0.77
CA ILE A 121 12.20 6.23 0.16
C ILE A 121 10.70 6.47 0.05
N THR A 122 10.18 6.68 -1.16
CA THR A 122 8.75 7.02 -1.37
C THR A 122 7.81 5.89 -0.94
N ASN A 123 8.11 4.64 -1.30
CA ASN A 123 7.32 3.48 -0.89
C ASN A 123 7.39 3.25 0.64
N THR A 124 8.57 3.43 1.24
CA THR A 124 8.75 3.34 2.70
C THR A 124 7.95 4.42 3.44
N ILE A 125 7.92 5.65 2.91
CA ILE A 125 7.08 6.73 3.44
C ILE A 125 5.60 6.39 3.33
N GLY A 126 5.15 5.89 2.17
CA GLY A 126 3.78 5.45 1.96
C GLY A 126 3.35 4.38 2.96
N ALA A 127 4.16 3.34 3.14
CA ALA A 127 3.90 2.29 4.12
C ALA A 127 3.80 2.82 5.55
N GLY A 128 4.68 3.77 5.93
CA GLY A 128 4.65 4.43 7.23
C GLY A 128 3.36 5.23 7.45
N ILE A 129 2.96 6.05 6.47
CA ILE A 129 1.70 6.82 6.51
C ILE A 129 0.51 5.87 6.69
N GLY A 130 0.44 4.80 5.90
CA GLY A 130 -0.59 3.76 6.02
C GLY A 130 -0.67 3.15 7.41
N ALA A 131 0.48 2.75 7.96
CA ALA A 131 0.56 2.14 9.29
C ALA A 131 0.09 3.09 10.40
N VAL A 132 0.44 4.38 10.31
CA VAL A 132 -0.02 5.41 11.26
C VAL A 132 -1.53 5.64 11.14
N LEU A 133 -2.08 5.71 9.91
CA LEU A 133 -3.52 5.83 9.70
C LEU A 133 -4.29 4.65 10.31
N ALA A 134 -3.77 3.42 10.16
CA ALA A 134 -4.37 2.24 10.77
C ALA A 134 -4.34 2.31 12.30
N LEU A 135 -3.23 2.79 12.88
CA LEU A 135 -3.14 3.03 14.32
C LEU A 135 -4.21 4.02 14.80
N ILE A 136 -4.39 5.14 14.09
CA ILE A 136 -5.42 6.14 14.41
C ILE A 136 -6.81 5.50 14.36
N VAL A 137 -7.12 4.75 13.30
CA VAL A 137 -8.41 4.05 13.16
C VAL A 137 -8.64 3.06 14.32
N MET A 138 -7.64 2.27 14.68
CA MET A 138 -7.71 1.32 15.81
C MET A 138 -7.80 2.00 17.18
N LEU A 139 -7.38 3.26 17.30
CA LEU A 139 -7.52 4.06 18.52
C LEU A 139 -8.91 4.70 18.63
N LEU A 140 -9.50 5.09 17.50
CA LEU A 140 -10.79 5.77 17.44
C LEU A 140 -11.99 4.81 17.43
N LEU A 141 -11.85 3.60 16.89
CA LEU A 141 -12.94 2.62 16.84
C LEU A 141 -12.97 1.74 18.10
N PRO A 142 -14.12 1.63 18.79
CA PRO A 142 -14.31 0.67 19.87
C PRO A 142 -14.10 -0.77 19.39
N PRO A 143 -13.54 -1.68 20.21
CA PRO A 143 -13.50 -3.09 19.88
C PRO A 143 -14.94 -3.61 19.69
N PRO A 144 -15.19 -4.54 18.74
CA PRO A 144 -16.49 -5.18 18.60
C PRO A 144 -16.93 -5.72 19.96
N GLN A 145 -18.09 -5.29 20.46
CA GLN A 145 -18.69 -5.89 21.64
C GLN A 145 -19.00 -7.34 21.27
N GLU A 146 -18.33 -8.30 21.91
CA GLU A 146 -18.75 -9.69 21.86
C GLU A 146 -20.18 -9.70 22.40
N GLU A 147 -21.15 -10.04 21.54
CA GLU A 147 -22.52 -10.29 21.97
C GLU A 147 -22.46 -11.37 23.04
N GLU A 148 -22.60 -10.96 24.30
CA GLU A 148 -22.68 -11.87 25.43
C GLU A 148 -23.80 -12.87 25.10
N PRO A 149 -23.52 -14.19 25.10
CA PRO A 149 -24.55 -15.16 24.76
C PRO A 149 -25.68 -14.92 25.74
N ILE A 150 -26.82 -14.42 25.24
CA ILE A 150 -28.03 -14.27 26.04
C ILE A 150 -28.32 -15.67 26.55
N ASP A 151 -27.93 -15.91 27.80
CA ASP A 151 -28.17 -17.15 28.50
C ASP A 151 -29.68 -17.19 28.63
N ARG A 152 -30.29 -17.86 27.65
CA ARG A 152 -31.73 -18.02 27.57
C ARG A 152 -32.04 -19.00 28.69
N VAL A 153 -32.17 -18.46 29.90
CA VAL A 153 -32.71 -19.16 31.06
C VAL A 153 -34.15 -19.49 30.69
N VAL A 154 -34.31 -20.64 30.03
CA VAL A 154 -35.60 -21.26 29.80
C VAL A 154 -36.03 -21.76 31.17
N ARG A 155 -36.88 -20.96 31.79
CA ARG A 155 -37.60 -21.29 33.02
C ARG A 155 -38.84 -22.12 32.69
#